data_AF-A0AAE0FQJ2-F1
#
_entry.id   AF-A0AAE0FQJ2-F1
#
_cell.length_a   1.000
_cell.length_b   1.000
_cell.length_c   1.000
_cell.angle_alpha   90.00
_cell.angle_beta   90.00
_cell.angle_gamma   90.00
#
_symmetry.space_group_name_H-M   'P 1'
#
loop_
_entity.id
_entity.type
_entity.pdbx_description
1 polymer ?
#
loop_
_entity_poly.entity_id
_entity_poly.type
_entity_poly.pdbx_seq_one_letter_code
_entity_poly.pdbx_strand_id
1 'polypeptide(L)'
;MGLYDVVLSMFCHKTAEKEAPPALVSYRTLFQYATWFDVLLLFMGSLASAVVGLAQPASIVLFADIMDTAGGAVDSDTQDTFDGIVIKFILLGAISGICGWTYAACFKVSGFRQAAMWRKHYFKAILRQDIGWYDTSNSNELPSKISETTHTVEEGVSSKLGEGVRFFFQGFGGLVTSLVFMWDLGLIMLCASPLPMFGAWLLQNTLKTSAQTVQDAYNEAGCVVTESLANIRTIASLQAENTVLQKYDGLLGTAEAAGVTKSRKVGFASGLLFASSNIMVSFGFLYGGWKLIQELQDTEDQEGNNCASGTDNTCDVKGSTILIAMFSMNVGAQGLGLLEPCLSAMTNARQSAKRILDTVDRKPVIDIWDTSLKTVANIMGEIIFEAVEFAYPSRPDAMVCNGFDLTIQAGQTAALVGQSGCGKSTGIQLIERFYDPLKGRVLLDGVDLRELKVQWLRQKVALVGQEPVLFSGTIRENIANGKPEGATMDEVQDAAKMANAHSFVMQFSLNYDQDVGARGSQLSGGQKQRIAIARAIIKNPTVLLLDEACP
;
A
#
# COMPACT_ATOMS: atom_id res chain seq x y z
N MET A 1 29.79 14.11 -23.03
CA MET A 1 28.38 14.32 -22.68
C MET A 1 27.58 14.24 -23.96
N GLY A 2 27.27 13.02 -24.37
CA GLY A 2 26.56 12.73 -25.62
C GLY A 2 25.06 12.69 -25.39
N LEU A 3 24.27 12.77 -26.46
CA LEU A 3 22.79 12.60 -26.44
C LEU A 3 22.32 11.39 -25.62
N TYR A 4 23.16 10.37 -25.44
CA TYR A 4 22.89 9.20 -24.61
C TYR A 4 22.70 9.54 -23.11
N ASP A 5 23.49 10.46 -22.54
CA ASP A 5 23.34 10.92 -21.15
C ASP A 5 22.02 11.70 -20.96
N VAL A 6 21.59 12.44 -22.00
CA VAL A 6 20.35 13.21 -21.98
C VAL A 6 19.13 12.29 -22.04
N VAL A 7 19.16 11.26 -22.89
CA VAL A 7 18.09 10.25 -22.97
C VAL A 7 18.03 9.41 -21.69
N LEU A 8 19.18 9.05 -21.10
CA LEU A 8 19.23 8.37 -19.79
C LEU A 8 18.68 9.24 -18.65
N SER A 9 19.00 10.53 -18.65
CA SER A 9 18.43 11.45 -17.67
C SER A 9 16.91 11.56 -17.81
N MET A 10 16.36 11.48 -19.04
CA MET A 10 14.90 11.57 -19.26
C MET A 10 14.12 10.34 -18.78
N PHE A 11 14.70 9.12 -18.85
CA PHE A 11 14.03 7.92 -18.33
C PHE A 11 14.11 7.80 -16.81
N CYS A 12 15.16 8.36 -16.18
CA CYS A 12 15.33 8.33 -14.72
C CYS A 12 14.74 9.57 -14.01
N HIS A 13 14.69 10.74 -14.68
CA HIS A 13 14.04 11.97 -14.23
C HIS A 13 12.60 12.12 -14.77
N LYS A 14 11.80 11.05 -14.77
CA LYS A 14 10.41 11.27 -14.35
C LYS A 14 10.48 11.62 -12.86
N THR A 15 10.84 12.89 -12.63
CA THR A 15 10.56 13.58 -11.39
C THR A 15 9.13 13.17 -11.06
N ALA A 16 8.99 12.43 -9.96
CA ALA A 16 7.73 12.42 -9.26
C ALA A 16 7.48 13.90 -8.98
N GLU A 17 6.70 14.55 -9.86
CA GLU A 17 6.09 15.82 -9.54
C GLU A 17 5.55 15.61 -8.14
N LYS A 18 6.00 16.47 -7.21
CA LYS A 18 5.50 16.49 -5.85
C LYS A 18 4.03 16.87 -5.98
N GLU A 19 3.19 15.87 -6.25
CA GLU A 19 1.75 15.98 -6.20
C GLU A 19 1.45 16.64 -4.86
N ALA A 20 0.73 17.76 -4.91
CA ALA A 20 0.26 18.43 -3.70
C ALA A 20 -0.35 17.36 -2.77
N PRO A 21 -0.07 17.41 -1.45
CA PRO A 21 -0.51 16.36 -0.55
C PRO A 21 -2.03 16.16 -0.75
N PRO A 22 -2.48 14.96 -1.14
CA PRO A 22 -3.86 14.76 -1.51
C PRO A 22 -4.75 15.12 -0.33
N ALA A 23 -5.88 15.78 -0.61
CA ALA A 23 -6.84 16.17 0.41
C ALA A 23 -7.19 14.96 1.30
N LEU A 24 -6.97 15.09 2.60
CA LEU A 24 -7.11 13.97 3.53
C LEU A 24 -8.57 13.50 3.60
N VAL A 25 -8.79 12.22 3.33
CA VAL A 25 -10.10 11.58 3.47
C VAL A 25 -10.56 11.60 4.93
N SER A 26 -11.87 11.69 5.20
CA SER A 26 -12.41 11.62 6.56
C SER A 26 -12.20 10.23 7.18
N TYR A 27 -12.05 10.15 8.50
CA TYR A 27 -11.94 8.86 9.21
C TYR A 27 -13.15 7.95 8.94
N ARG A 28 -14.36 8.50 8.80
CA ARG A 28 -15.56 7.68 8.49
C ARG A 28 -15.44 6.99 7.14
N THR A 29 -14.92 7.71 6.14
CA THR A 29 -14.73 7.19 4.79
C THR A 29 -13.62 6.14 4.74
N LEU A 30 -12.61 6.22 5.61
CA LEU A 30 -11.56 5.20 5.73
C LEU A 30 -12.14 3.83 6.13
N PHE A 31 -13.17 3.82 6.99
CA PHE A 31 -13.86 2.61 7.46
C PHE A 31 -15.14 2.28 6.68
N GLN A 32 -15.37 2.87 5.50
CA GLN A 32 -16.63 2.71 4.77
C GLN A 32 -16.95 1.26 4.36
N TYR A 33 -15.93 0.40 4.23
CA TYR A 33 -16.08 -1.01 3.90
C TYR A 33 -16.07 -1.93 5.12
N ALA A 34 -16.05 -1.39 6.34
CA ALA A 34 -16.11 -2.18 7.56
C ALA A 34 -17.52 -2.77 7.72
N THR A 35 -17.60 -4.10 7.85
CA THR A 35 -18.85 -4.79 8.17
C THR A 35 -19.18 -4.66 9.66
N TRP A 36 -20.42 -4.96 10.06
CA TRP A 36 -20.80 -4.95 11.48
C TRP A 36 -19.92 -5.86 12.34
N PHE A 37 -19.50 -7.01 11.80
CA PHE A 37 -18.57 -7.91 12.48
C PHE A 37 -17.18 -7.26 12.68
N ASP A 38 -16.70 -6.51 11.68
CA ASP A 38 -15.42 -5.80 11.78
C ASP A 38 -15.50 -4.68 12.84
N VAL A 39 -16.65 -4.00 12.96
CA VAL A 39 -16.89 -3.00 14.01
C VAL A 39 -16.87 -3.64 15.40
N LEU A 40 -17.49 -4.83 15.56
CA LEU A 40 -17.46 -5.58 16.82
C LEU A 40 -16.02 -6.00 17.17
N LEU A 41 -15.24 -6.48 16.20
CA LEU A 41 -13.82 -6.81 16.41
C LEU A 41 -13.00 -5.59 16.80
N LEU A 42 -13.22 -4.43 16.16
CA LEU A 42 -12.53 -3.18 16.51
C LEU A 42 -12.89 -2.73 17.94
N PHE A 43 -14.15 -2.87 18.34
CA PHE A 43 -14.59 -2.55 19.69
C PHE A 43 -13.94 -3.47 20.74
N MET A 44 -14.03 -4.79 20.55
CA MET A 44 -13.38 -5.79 21.42
C MET A 44 -11.86 -5.62 21.48
N GLY A 45 -11.24 -5.36 20.32
CA GLY A 45 -9.82 -5.08 20.22
C GLY A 45 -9.42 -3.80 20.96
N SER A 46 -10.22 -2.74 20.88
CA SER A 46 -9.95 -1.49 21.59
C SER A 46 -10.01 -1.64 23.11
N LEU A 47 -10.98 -2.42 23.63
CA LEU A 47 -11.07 -2.74 25.05
C LEU A 47 -9.86 -3.55 25.52
N ALA A 48 -9.50 -4.61 24.79
CA ALA A 48 -8.34 -5.43 25.13
C ALA A 48 -7.02 -4.63 25.02
N SER A 49 -6.90 -3.75 24.04
CA SER A 49 -5.74 -2.86 23.89
C SER A 49 -5.61 -1.86 25.05
N ALA A 50 -6.73 -1.30 25.51
CA ALA A 50 -6.76 -0.44 26.69
C ALA A 50 -6.28 -1.16 27.95
N VAL A 51 -6.73 -2.40 28.18
CA VAL A 51 -6.30 -3.23 29.31
C VAL A 51 -4.79 -3.49 29.26
N VAL A 52 -4.23 -3.83 28.09
CA VAL A 52 -2.78 -4.04 27.94
C VAL A 52 -2.00 -2.75 28.15
N GLY A 53 -2.52 -1.60 27.71
CA GLY A 53 -1.90 -0.29 27.95
C GLY A 53 -1.80 0.05 29.44
N LEU A 54 -2.88 -0.19 30.19
CA LEU A 54 -2.94 0.06 31.64
C LEU A 54 -2.20 -1.00 32.47
N ALA A 55 -1.96 -2.19 31.91
CA ALA A 55 -1.26 -3.26 32.62
C ALA A 55 0.19 -2.88 33.00
N GLN A 56 0.87 -2.06 32.19
CA GLN A 56 2.22 -1.61 32.51
C GLN A 56 2.28 -0.70 33.75
N PRO A 57 1.52 0.41 33.85
CA PRO A 57 1.41 1.17 35.09
C PRO A 57 0.97 0.33 36.30
N ALA A 58 0.02 -0.59 36.11
CA ALA A 58 -0.43 -1.49 37.19
C ALA A 58 0.70 -2.41 37.68
N SER A 59 1.57 -2.89 36.79
CA SER A 59 2.72 -3.73 37.16
C SER A 59 3.75 -2.97 38.01
N ILE A 60 3.89 -1.67 37.80
CA ILE A 60 4.78 -0.81 38.61
C ILE A 60 4.23 -0.66 40.04
N VAL A 61 2.91 -0.48 40.19
CA VAL A 61 2.27 -0.42 41.51
C VAL A 61 2.45 -1.73 42.28
N LEU A 62 2.18 -2.87 41.64
CA LEU A 62 2.41 -4.17 42.27
C LEU A 62 3.88 -4.39 42.63
N PHE A 63 4.82 -3.92 41.80
CA PHE A 63 6.25 -4.02 42.09
C PHE A 63 6.63 -3.21 43.33
N ALA A 64 6.01 -2.04 43.51
CA ALA A 64 6.22 -1.19 44.66
C ALA A 64 5.66 -1.81 45.95
N ASP A 65 4.52 -2.49 45.90
CA ASP A 65 3.97 -3.27 47.03
C ASP A 65 4.95 -4.39 47.47
N ILE A 66 5.63 -5.03 46.52
CA ILE A 66 6.69 -6.01 46.83
C ILE A 66 7.86 -5.34 47.56
N MET A 67 8.27 -4.15 47.12
CA MET A 67 9.38 -3.44 47.79
C MET A 67 9.01 -3.01 49.21
N ASP A 68 7.77 -2.61 49.45
CA ASP A 68 7.29 -2.26 50.80
C ASP A 68 7.28 -3.46 51.74
N THR A 69 6.82 -4.62 51.27
CA THR A 69 6.82 -5.86 52.07
C THR A 69 8.23 -6.41 52.31
N ALA A 70 9.13 -6.29 51.33
CA ALA A 70 10.53 -6.72 51.46
C ALA A 70 11.38 -5.78 52.34
N GLY A 71 10.98 -4.52 52.52
CA GLY A 71 11.66 -3.55 53.38
C GLY A 71 11.33 -3.69 54.88
N GLY A 72 10.33 -4.51 55.24
CA GLY A 72 9.91 -4.78 56.62
C GLY A 72 10.63 -5.96 57.28
N ALA A 73 10.41 -6.16 58.59
CA ALA A 73 10.88 -7.37 59.29
C ALA A 73 10.14 -8.61 58.76
N VAL A 74 10.88 -9.67 58.43
CA VAL A 74 10.33 -10.90 57.85
C VAL A 74 9.67 -11.74 58.94
N ASP A 75 8.34 -11.73 58.96
CA ASP A 75 7.51 -12.58 59.83
C ASP A 75 6.62 -13.51 58.97
N SER A 76 5.94 -14.48 59.58
CA SER A 76 5.08 -15.41 58.80
C SER A 76 3.94 -14.70 58.05
N ASP A 77 3.44 -13.59 58.59
CA ASP A 77 2.41 -12.74 57.96
C ASP A 77 2.93 -12.00 56.71
N THR A 78 4.24 -11.73 56.67
CA THR A 78 4.93 -11.16 55.50
C THR A 78 4.95 -12.14 54.33
N GLN A 79 5.04 -13.44 54.61
CA GLN A 79 5.08 -14.50 53.59
C GLN A 79 3.72 -14.68 52.90
N ASP A 80 2.62 -14.68 53.66
CA ASP A 80 1.26 -14.74 53.10
C ASP A 80 0.92 -13.50 52.25
N THR A 81 1.38 -12.32 52.69
CA THR A 81 1.21 -11.06 51.93
C THR A 81 1.99 -11.10 50.62
N PHE A 82 3.23 -11.63 50.65
CA PHE A 82 4.07 -11.78 49.47
C PHE A 82 3.47 -12.73 48.45
N ASP A 83 2.98 -13.90 48.88
CA ASP A 83 2.30 -14.87 48.01
C ASP A 83 1.05 -14.26 47.35
N GLY A 84 0.29 -13.44 48.10
CA GLY A 84 -0.85 -12.69 47.56
C GLY A 84 -0.46 -11.70 46.45
N ILE A 85 0.68 -11.01 46.57
CA ILE A 85 1.16 -10.08 45.54
C ILE A 85 1.69 -10.84 44.31
N VAL A 86 2.40 -11.95 44.51
CA VAL A 86 2.88 -12.81 43.40
C VAL A 86 1.69 -13.35 42.59
N ILE A 87 0.62 -13.79 43.24
CA ILE A 87 -0.61 -14.23 42.56
C ILE A 87 -1.21 -13.09 41.72
N LYS A 88 -1.28 -11.86 42.25
CA LYS A 88 -1.74 -10.69 41.47
C LYS A 88 -0.87 -10.42 40.24
N PHE A 89 0.45 -10.58 40.36
CA PHE A 89 1.38 -10.46 39.22
C PHE A 89 1.14 -11.53 38.15
N ILE A 90 0.95 -12.79 38.56
CA ILE A 90 0.66 -13.89 37.65
C ILE A 90 -0.67 -13.64 36.93
N LEU A 91 -1.71 -13.21 37.67
CA LEU A 91 -3.01 -12.88 37.09
C LEU A 91 -2.92 -11.71 36.11
N LEU A 92 -2.19 -10.64 36.45
CA LEU A 92 -1.96 -9.50 35.56
C LEU A 92 -1.21 -9.94 34.29
N GLY A 93 -0.20 -10.80 34.43
CA GLY A 93 0.53 -11.42 33.32
C GLY A 93 -0.38 -12.24 32.41
N ALA A 94 -1.21 -13.12 32.99
CA ALA A 94 -2.15 -13.94 32.23
C ALA A 94 -3.21 -13.10 31.50
N ILE A 95 -3.80 -12.11 32.18
CA ILE A 95 -4.78 -11.19 31.60
C ILE A 95 -4.14 -10.38 30.47
N SER A 96 -2.95 -9.80 30.71
CA SER A 96 -2.24 -9.02 29.69
C SER A 96 -1.83 -9.87 28.49
N GLY A 97 -1.48 -11.14 28.68
CA GLY A 97 -1.20 -12.09 27.60
C GLY A 97 -2.44 -12.40 26.76
N ILE A 98 -3.57 -12.73 27.41
CA ILE A 98 -4.84 -13.02 26.71
C ILE A 98 -5.37 -11.78 25.98
N CYS A 99 -5.40 -10.62 26.66
CA CYS A 99 -5.80 -9.36 26.05
C CYS A 99 -4.82 -8.96 24.92
N GLY A 100 -3.53 -9.21 25.11
CA GLY A 100 -2.46 -8.98 24.13
C GLY A 100 -2.72 -9.71 22.82
N TRP A 101 -2.96 -11.01 22.92
CA TRP A 101 -3.33 -11.83 21.77
C TRP A 101 -4.66 -11.39 21.16
N THR A 102 -5.67 -11.12 21.99
CA THR A 102 -7.02 -10.74 21.56
C THR A 102 -7.02 -9.45 20.75
N TYR A 103 -6.37 -8.39 21.23
CA TYR A 103 -6.34 -7.13 20.49
C TYR A 103 -5.55 -7.28 19.18
N ALA A 104 -4.38 -7.94 19.21
CA ALA A 104 -3.56 -8.13 18.03
C ALA A 104 -4.32 -8.92 16.94
N ALA A 105 -4.99 -10.00 17.33
CA ALA A 105 -5.82 -10.81 16.44
C ALA A 105 -7.01 -10.02 15.89
N CYS A 106 -7.78 -9.33 16.73
CA CYS A 106 -8.97 -8.58 16.30
C CYS A 106 -8.62 -7.48 15.29
N PHE A 107 -7.59 -6.67 15.56
CA PHE A 107 -7.17 -5.59 14.66
C PHE A 107 -6.59 -6.14 13.34
N LYS A 108 -5.79 -7.21 13.38
CA LYS A 108 -5.23 -7.81 12.15
C LYS A 108 -6.29 -8.49 11.28
N VAL A 109 -7.21 -9.25 11.88
CA VAL A 109 -8.30 -9.91 11.14
C VAL A 109 -9.22 -8.88 10.47
N SER A 110 -9.62 -7.84 11.21
CA SER A 110 -10.41 -6.72 10.65
C SER A 110 -9.64 -6.02 9.51
N GLY A 111 -8.34 -5.80 9.71
CA GLY A 111 -7.43 -5.25 8.71
C GLY A 111 -7.42 -6.00 7.38
N PHE A 112 -7.16 -7.31 7.41
CA PHE A 112 -7.09 -8.13 6.20
C PHE A 112 -8.43 -8.18 5.45
N ARG A 113 -9.55 -8.26 6.17
CA ARG A 113 -10.90 -8.26 5.57
C ARG A 113 -11.19 -6.95 4.84
N GLN A 114 -10.90 -5.81 5.49
CA GLN A 114 -11.09 -4.50 4.87
C GLN A 114 -10.13 -4.30 3.70
N ALA A 115 -8.86 -4.69 3.82
CA ALA A 115 -7.87 -4.60 2.75
C ALA A 115 -8.28 -5.40 1.51
N ALA A 116 -8.83 -6.60 1.68
CA ALA A 116 -9.36 -7.41 0.58
C ALA A 116 -10.51 -6.70 -0.17
N MET A 117 -11.41 -6.04 0.58
CA MET A 117 -12.50 -5.26 -0.02
C MET A 117 -11.96 -4.03 -0.76
N TRP A 118 -11.04 -3.27 -0.16
CA TRP A 118 -10.35 -2.15 -0.80
C TRP A 118 -9.66 -2.59 -2.11
N ARG A 119 -8.90 -3.68 -2.09
CA ARG A 119 -8.26 -4.25 -3.30
C ARG A 119 -9.27 -4.61 -4.38
N LYS A 120 -10.37 -5.27 -4.01
CA LYS A 120 -11.43 -5.66 -4.95
C LYS A 120 -12.07 -4.44 -5.63
N HIS A 121 -12.43 -3.42 -4.86
CA HIS A 121 -13.02 -2.20 -5.41
C HIS A 121 -12.03 -1.40 -6.25
N TYR A 122 -10.78 -1.31 -5.82
CA TYR A 122 -9.75 -0.61 -6.58
C TYR A 122 -9.44 -1.30 -7.90
N PHE A 123 -9.26 -2.63 -7.90
CA PHE A 123 -9.05 -3.41 -9.12
C PHE A 123 -10.25 -3.29 -10.07
N LYS A 124 -11.48 -3.36 -9.54
CA LYS A 124 -12.69 -3.11 -10.33
C LYS A 124 -12.64 -1.71 -10.96
N ALA A 125 -12.35 -0.67 -10.19
CA ALA A 125 -12.27 0.69 -10.72
C ALA A 125 -11.23 0.87 -11.81
N ILE A 126 -10.06 0.23 -11.68
CA ILE A 126 -8.99 0.24 -12.70
C ILE A 126 -9.51 -0.39 -14.00
N LEU A 127 -10.14 -1.56 -13.94
CA LEU A 127 -10.72 -2.22 -15.12
C LEU A 127 -11.83 -1.42 -15.81
N ARG A 128 -12.46 -0.46 -15.12
CA ARG A 128 -13.47 0.44 -15.71
C ARG A 128 -12.85 1.56 -16.54
N GLN A 129 -11.61 1.95 -16.26
CA GLN A 129 -11.01 3.14 -16.86
C GLN A 129 -10.85 3.00 -18.37
N ASP A 130 -10.93 4.13 -19.06
CA ASP A 130 -10.71 4.24 -20.51
C ASP A 130 -9.22 4.06 -20.89
N ILE A 131 -8.95 3.70 -22.14
CA ILE A 131 -7.58 3.43 -22.61
C ILE A 131 -6.70 4.68 -22.51
N GLY A 132 -7.26 5.88 -22.71
CA GLY A 132 -6.55 7.15 -22.54
C GLY A 132 -5.98 7.37 -21.13
N TRP A 133 -6.64 6.83 -20.11
CA TRP A 133 -6.10 6.82 -18.75
C TRP A 133 -4.88 5.90 -18.58
N TYR A 134 -4.85 4.77 -19.29
CA TYR A 134 -3.72 3.84 -19.28
C TYR A 134 -2.51 4.34 -20.08
N ASP A 135 -2.73 5.22 -21.06
CA ASP A 135 -1.64 5.88 -21.79
C ASP A 135 -0.94 6.97 -20.97
N THR A 136 -1.70 7.65 -20.11
CA THR A 136 -1.20 8.72 -19.24
C THR A 136 -0.63 8.18 -17.92
N SER A 137 -1.19 7.07 -17.45
CA SER A 137 -0.71 6.36 -16.25
C SER A 137 0.35 5.32 -16.60
N ASN A 138 1.40 5.17 -15.78
CA ASN A 138 2.40 4.13 -16.05
C ASN A 138 1.81 2.73 -15.78
N SER A 139 1.36 2.06 -16.84
CA SER A 139 0.69 0.76 -16.77
C SER A 139 1.53 -0.34 -16.09
N ASN A 140 2.86 -0.25 -16.20
CA ASN A 140 3.78 -1.21 -15.57
C ASN A 140 3.87 -1.05 -14.04
N GLU A 141 3.55 0.13 -13.51
CA GLU A 141 3.57 0.42 -12.07
C GLU A 141 2.22 0.14 -11.40
N LEU A 142 1.13 -0.02 -12.17
CA LEU A 142 -0.20 -0.23 -11.60
C LEU A 142 -0.27 -1.45 -10.66
N PRO A 143 0.32 -2.62 -10.98
CA PRO A 143 0.27 -3.78 -10.09
C PRO A 143 0.95 -3.54 -8.73
N SER A 144 2.16 -2.95 -8.73
CA SER A 144 2.87 -2.60 -7.49
C SER A 144 2.11 -1.51 -6.73
N LYS A 145 1.58 -0.50 -7.44
CA LYS A 145 0.76 0.57 -6.86
C LYS A 145 -0.51 0.04 -6.19
N ILE A 146 -1.20 -0.95 -6.77
CA ILE A 146 -2.36 -1.61 -6.13
C ILE A 146 -1.93 -2.27 -4.82
N SER A 147 -0.85 -3.04 -4.83
CA SER A 147 -0.38 -3.76 -3.65
C SER A 147 0.06 -2.80 -2.53
N GLU A 148 0.91 -1.83 -2.88
CA GLU A 148 1.49 -0.87 -1.94
C GLU A 148 0.43 0.04 -1.33
N THR A 149 -0.42 0.68 -2.14
CA THR A 149 -1.44 1.62 -1.64
C THR A 149 -2.46 0.93 -0.74
N THR A 150 -2.87 -0.29 -1.08
CA THR A 150 -3.82 -1.06 -0.24
C THR A 150 -3.15 -1.60 1.02
N HIS A 151 -1.86 -1.95 0.96
CA HIS A 151 -1.09 -2.31 2.16
C HIS A 151 -0.93 -1.12 3.12
N THR A 152 -0.68 0.10 2.63
CA THR A 152 -0.62 1.30 3.50
C THR A 152 -1.96 1.55 4.20
N VAL A 153 -3.09 1.36 3.49
CA VAL A 153 -4.43 1.47 4.08
C VAL A 153 -4.65 0.38 5.14
N GLU A 154 -4.26 -0.86 4.84
CA GLU A 154 -4.31 -1.98 5.78
C GLU A 154 -3.52 -1.69 7.06
N GLU A 155 -2.27 -1.24 6.94
CA GLU A 155 -1.38 -1.00 8.08
C GLU A 155 -1.94 0.06 9.03
N GLY A 156 -2.49 1.15 8.49
CA GLY A 156 -3.08 2.24 9.27
C GLY A 156 -4.40 1.87 9.95
N VAL A 157 -5.23 1.03 9.31
CA VAL A 157 -6.54 0.59 9.83
C VAL A 157 -6.42 -0.60 10.81
N SER A 158 -5.33 -1.35 10.75
CA SER A 158 -5.12 -2.59 11.52
C SER A 158 -4.22 -2.40 12.74
N SER A 159 -2.98 -2.88 12.69
CA SER A 159 -2.06 -2.95 13.83
C SER A 159 -1.72 -1.58 14.40
N LYS A 160 -1.55 -0.55 13.55
CA LYS A 160 -1.13 0.77 14.03
C LYS A 160 -2.24 1.48 14.82
N LEU A 161 -3.49 1.23 14.49
CA LEU A 161 -4.63 1.71 15.27
C LEU A 161 -4.67 1.04 16.66
N GLY A 162 -4.51 -0.29 16.71
CA GLY A 162 -4.49 -1.04 17.96
C GLY A 162 -3.32 -0.65 18.87
N GLU A 163 -2.12 -0.51 18.30
CA GLU A 163 -0.93 0.01 19.00
C GLU A 163 -1.16 1.45 19.49
N GLY A 164 -1.78 2.31 18.67
CA GLY A 164 -2.08 3.69 19.04
C GLY A 164 -3.01 3.78 20.26
N VAL A 165 -4.05 2.97 20.31
CA VAL A 165 -4.95 2.88 21.49
C VAL A 165 -4.16 2.41 22.72
N ARG A 166 -3.32 1.38 22.58
CA ARG A 166 -2.50 0.86 23.68
C ARG A 166 -1.58 1.93 24.23
N PHE A 167 -0.86 2.63 23.36
CA PHE A 167 0.09 3.67 23.72
C PHE A 167 -0.59 4.91 24.33
N PHE A 168 -1.81 5.24 23.87
CA PHE A 168 -2.62 6.28 24.50
C PHE A 168 -2.99 5.93 25.95
N PHE A 169 -3.48 4.71 26.19
CA PHE A 169 -3.82 4.26 27.56
C PHE A 169 -2.60 4.05 28.43
N GLN A 170 -1.47 3.59 27.87
CA GLN A 170 -0.19 3.51 28.58
C GLN A 170 0.30 4.91 29.00
N GLY A 171 0.24 5.87 28.07
CA GLY A 171 0.61 7.26 28.31
C GLY A 171 -0.23 7.90 29.41
N PHE A 172 -1.55 7.82 29.24
CA PHE A 172 -2.52 8.39 30.19
C PHE A 172 -2.48 7.67 31.54
N GLY A 173 -2.42 6.33 31.55
CA GLY A 173 -2.33 5.53 32.75
C GLY A 173 -1.09 5.85 33.57
N GLY A 174 0.09 5.94 32.93
CA GLY A 174 1.34 6.28 33.60
C GLY A 174 1.37 7.71 34.17
N LEU A 175 0.75 8.66 33.47
CA LEU A 175 0.60 10.04 33.97
C LEU A 175 -0.34 10.10 35.18
N VAL A 176 -1.50 9.46 35.09
CA VAL A 176 -2.50 9.46 36.17
C VAL A 176 -1.98 8.75 37.41
N THR A 177 -1.35 7.57 37.27
CA THR A 177 -0.78 6.89 38.44
C THR A 177 0.31 7.73 39.08
N SER A 178 1.19 8.36 38.28
CA SER A 178 2.22 9.25 38.83
C SER A 178 1.65 10.40 39.66
N LEU A 179 0.62 11.09 39.15
CA LEU A 179 -0.01 12.22 39.84
C LEU A 179 -0.85 11.81 41.06
N VAL A 180 -1.48 10.63 41.05
CA VAL A 180 -2.30 10.13 42.16
C VAL A 180 -1.44 9.72 43.35
N PHE A 181 -0.32 9.03 43.12
CA PHE A 181 0.56 8.57 44.20
C PHE A 181 1.44 9.69 44.76
N MET A 182 1.98 10.57 43.89
CA MET A 182 2.82 11.69 44.34
C MET A 182 2.71 12.87 43.37
N TRP A 183 1.76 13.76 43.63
CA TRP A 183 1.43 14.86 42.72
C TRP A 183 2.58 15.85 42.51
N ASP A 184 3.39 16.12 43.53
CA ASP A 184 4.50 17.07 43.48
C ASP A 184 5.68 16.55 42.65
N LEU A 185 6.13 15.31 42.90
CA LEU A 185 7.15 14.66 42.07
C LEU A 185 6.63 14.41 40.65
N GLY A 186 5.35 14.03 40.50
CA GLY A 186 4.71 13.84 39.21
C GLY A 186 4.70 15.12 38.36
N LEU A 187 4.44 16.30 38.96
CA LEU A 187 4.50 17.58 38.25
C LEU A 187 5.93 17.95 37.83
N ILE A 188 6.92 17.70 38.69
CA ILE A 188 8.34 17.97 38.35
C ILE A 188 8.78 17.08 37.18
N MET A 189 8.45 15.78 37.23
CA MET A 189 8.75 14.85 36.16
C MET A 189 7.97 15.19 34.88
N LEU A 190 6.74 15.68 34.99
CA LEU A 190 5.95 16.15 33.84
C LEU A 190 6.63 17.36 33.17
N CYS A 191 7.18 18.30 33.94
CA CYS A 191 7.97 19.41 33.40
C CYS A 191 9.29 18.97 32.75
N ALA A 192 9.87 17.86 33.21
CA ALA A 192 11.08 17.27 32.61
C ALA A 192 10.79 16.37 31.39
N SER A 193 9.55 15.90 31.24
CA SER A 193 9.11 14.98 30.18
C SER A 193 9.24 15.48 28.72
N PRO A 194 9.22 16.79 28.41
CA PRO A 194 9.49 17.28 27.05
C PRO A 194 10.87 16.92 26.53
N LEU A 195 11.86 16.71 27.41
CA LEU A 195 13.23 16.37 27.02
C LEU A 195 13.34 14.99 26.34
N PRO A 196 12.87 13.88 26.94
CA PRO A 196 12.81 12.60 26.24
C PRO A 196 11.83 12.59 25.06
N MET A 197 10.73 13.36 25.11
CA MET A 197 9.84 13.52 23.97
C MET A 197 10.54 14.13 22.75
N PHE A 198 11.37 15.17 22.96
CA PHE A 198 12.18 15.77 21.90
C PHE A 198 13.20 14.78 21.35
N GLY A 199 13.86 13.98 22.21
CA GLY A 199 14.77 12.91 21.78
C GLY A 199 14.06 11.86 20.91
N ALA A 200 12.85 11.45 21.30
CA ALA A 200 12.04 10.48 20.55
C ALA A 200 11.61 11.06 19.20
N TRP A 201 11.15 12.31 19.17
CA TRP A 201 10.81 13.02 17.94
C TRP A 201 12.00 13.14 16.98
N LEU A 202 13.17 13.54 17.49
CA LEU A 202 14.39 13.67 16.69
C LEU A 202 14.78 12.33 16.06
N LEU A 203 14.71 11.24 16.84
CA LEU A 203 14.99 9.89 16.36
C LEU A 203 14.02 9.48 15.25
N GLN A 204 12.72 9.65 15.45
CA GLN A 204 11.70 9.28 14.44
C GLN A 204 11.82 10.12 13.16
N ASN A 205 11.99 11.43 13.30
CA ASN A 205 12.13 12.33 12.16
C ASN A 205 13.39 12.02 11.34
N THR A 206 14.50 11.74 12.03
CA THR A 206 15.77 11.36 11.38
C THR A 206 15.65 10.01 10.70
N LEU A 207 15.01 9.02 11.35
CA LEU A 207 14.78 7.69 10.81
C LEU A 207 13.97 7.78 9.51
N LYS A 208 12.87 8.53 9.51
CA LYS A 208 12.00 8.73 8.35
C LYS A 208 12.72 9.44 7.20
N THR A 209 13.30 10.62 7.47
CA THR A 209 13.91 11.46 6.42
C THR A 209 15.15 10.80 5.82
N SER A 210 16.01 10.24 6.66
CA SER A 210 17.26 9.63 6.19
C SER A 210 17.03 8.25 5.57
N ALA A 211 15.99 7.51 5.97
CA ALA A 211 15.62 6.26 5.29
C ALA A 211 15.16 6.51 3.85
N GLN A 212 14.42 7.60 3.61
CA GLN A 212 14.03 7.99 2.25
C GLN A 212 15.25 8.29 1.38
N THR A 213 16.20 9.11 1.85
CA THR A 213 17.42 9.42 1.09
C THR A 213 18.23 8.16 0.73
N VAL A 214 18.32 7.19 1.64
CA VAL A 214 18.99 5.91 1.37
C VAL A 214 18.20 5.09 0.35
N GLN A 215 16.87 5.04 0.48
CA GLN A 215 16.00 4.34 -0.47
C GLN A 215 16.10 4.93 -1.88
N ASP A 216 16.15 6.25 -2.01
CA ASP A 216 16.26 6.95 -3.29
C ASP A 216 17.58 6.60 -4.00
N ALA A 217 18.71 6.58 -3.27
CA ALA A 217 20.01 6.17 -3.81
C ALA A 217 20.02 4.69 -4.26
N TYR A 218 19.35 3.80 -3.50
CA TYR A 218 19.19 2.40 -3.90
C TYR A 218 18.26 2.22 -5.09
N ASN A 219 17.21 3.04 -5.23
CA ASN A 219 16.31 2.99 -6.37
C ASN A 219 17.06 3.33 -7.67
N GLU A 220 17.95 4.33 -7.66
CA GLU A 220 18.79 4.67 -8.82
C GLU A 220 19.73 3.52 -9.22
N ALA A 221 20.38 2.88 -8.24
CA ALA A 221 21.18 1.68 -8.47
C ALA A 221 20.33 0.51 -9.01
N GLY A 222 19.11 0.34 -8.47
CA GLY A 222 18.14 -0.66 -8.89
C GLY A 222 17.65 -0.47 -10.33
N CYS A 223 17.50 0.77 -10.79
CA CYS A 223 17.17 1.08 -12.18
C CYS A 223 18.25 0.54 -13.15
N VAL A 224 19.53 0.77 -12.84
CA VAL A 224 20.65 0.27 -13.67
C VAL A 224 20.63 -1.26 -13.74
N VAL A 225 20.38 -1.94 -12.63
CA VAL A 225 20.27 -3.42 -12.60
C VAL A 225 19.09 -3.90 -13.44
N THR A 226 17.93 -3.26 -13.29
CA THR A 226 16.71 -3.64 -14.01
C THR A 226 16.89 -3.46 -15.52
N GLU A 227 17.46 -2.34 -15.95
CA GLU A 227 17.79 -2.06 -17.35
C GLU A 227 18.80 -3.08 -17.89
N SER A 228 19.84 -3.38 -17.11
CA SER A 228 20.91 -4.29 -17.52
C SER A 228 20.42 -5.72 -17.67
N LEU A 229 19.58 -6.20 -16.75
CA LEU A 229 19.00 -7.54 -16.82
C LEU A 229 17.98 -7.65 -17.96
N ALA A 230 17.18 -6.61 -18.21
CA ALA A 230 16.26 -6.58 -19.34
C ALA A 230 16.99 -6.67 -20.70
N ASN A 231 18.15 -6.02 -20.81
CA ASN A 231 18.95 -5.94 -22.04
C ASN A 231 20.25 -6.75 -21.98
N ILE A 232 20.27 -7.86 -21.23
CA ILE A 232 21.50 -8.62 -20.96
C ILE A 232 22.17 -9.13 -22.25
N ARG A 233 21.38 -9.49 -23.27
CA ARG A 233 21.90 -9.92 -24.58
C ARG A 233 22.62 -8.77 -25.30
N THR A 234 22.10 -7.55 -25.18
CA THR A 234 22.71 -6.36 -25.76
C THR A 234 24.04 -6.05 -25.07
N ILE A 235 24.07 -6.08 -23.73
CA ILE A 235 25.32 -5.87 -22.97
C ILE A 235 26.37 -6.92 -23.34
N ALA A 236 25.98 -8.20 -23.41
CA ALA A 236 26.88 -9.27 -23.82
C ALA A 236 27.38 -9.13 -25.27
N SER A 237 26.50 -8.67 -26.18
CA SER A 237 26.88 -8.42 -27.58
C SER A 237 27.84 -7.24 -27.75
N LEU A 238 27.72 -6.24 -26.87
CA LEU A 238 28.56 -5.03 -26.86
C LEU A 238 29.81 -5.19 -25.98
N GLN A 239 29.94 -6.30 -25.24
CA GLN A 239 30.99 -6.54 -24.25
C GLN A 239 31.14 -5.39 -23.23
N ALA A 240 30.00 -4.85 -22.78
CA ALA A 240 29.93 -3.65 -21.94
C ALA A 240 29.83 -3.97 -20.43
N GLU A 241 30.09 -5.21 -20.00
CA GLU A 241 29.89 -5.67 -18.63
C GLU A 241 30.69 -4.83 -17.61
N ASN A 242 31.96 -4.55 -17.90
CA ASN A 242 32.81 -3.77 -17.01
C ASN A 242 32.33 -2.32 -16.87
N THR A 243 31.83 -1.72 -17.93
CA THR A 243 31.29 -0.35 -17.90
C THR A 243 30.04 -0.27 -17.04
N VAL A 244 29.15 -1.25 -17.15
CA VAL A 244 27.94 -1.35 -16.33
C VAL A 244 28.29 -1.58 -14.86
N LEU A 245 29.27 -2.47 -14.58
CA LEU A 245 29.74 -2.72 -13.22
C LEU A 245 30.33 -1.47 -12.56
N GLN A 246 31.16 -0.70 -13.27
CA GLN A 246 31.71 0.56 -12.74
C GLN A 246 30.62 1.59 -12.44
N LYS A 247 29.59 1.69 -13.31
CA LYS A 247 28.46 2.57 -13.06
C LYS A 247 27.67 2.16 -11.81
N TYR A 248 27.43 0.86 -11.65
CA TYR A 248 26.73 0.33 -10.47
C TYR A 248 27.53 0.55 -9.18
N ASP A 249 28.86 0.33 -9.21
CA ASP A 249 29.76 0.58 -8.08
C ASP A 249 29.75 2.06 -7.64
N GLY A 250 29.80 2.99 -8.60
CA GLY A 250 29.69 4.42 -8.32
C GLY A 250 28.38 4.81 -7.62
N LEU A 251 27.26 4.23 -8.05
CA LEU A 251 25.96 4.45 -7.42
C LEU A 251 25.90 3.81 -6.01
N LEU A 252 26.45 2.62 -5.84
CA LEU A 252 26.54 1.98 -4.53
C LEU A 252 27.37 2.81 -3.54
N GLY A 253 28.47 3.43 -3.97
CA GLY A 253 29.27 4.31 -3.11
C GLY A 253 28.46 5.51 -2.58
N THR A 254 27.55 6.07 -3.38
CA THR A 254 26.65 7.14 -2.92
C THR A 254 25.62 6.63 -1.91
N ALA A 255 25.06 5.44 -2.15
CA ALA A 255 24.11 4.80 -1.22
C ALA A 255 24.78 4.43 0.11
N GLU A 256 26.03 3.95 0.07
CA GLU A 256 26.85 3.67 1.24
C GLU A 256 27.10 4.95 2.06
N ALA A 257 27.59 6.02 1.42
CA ALA A 257 27.84 7.30 2.09
C ALA A 257 26.57 7.88 2.74
N ALA A 258 25.42 7.78 2.07
CA ALA A 258 24.12 8.15 2.61
C ALA A 258 23.74 7.25 3.81
N GLY A 259 23.96 5.94 3.70
CA GLY A 259 23.73 4.96 4.76
C GLY A 259 24.58 5.21 6.01
N VAL A 260 25.87 5.49 5.85
CA VAL A 260 26.78 5.84 6.95
C VAL A 260 26.32 7.14 7.62
N THR A 261 25.97 8.16 6.84
CA THR A 261 25.47 9.43 7.38
C THR A 261 24.15 9.26 8.14
N LYS A 262 23.24 8.43 7.62
CA LYS A 262 22.01 8.02 8.32
C LYS A 262 22.32 7.38 9.65
N SER A 263 23.19 6.37 9.67
CA SER A 263 23.55 5.63 10.89
C SER A 263 24.17 6.55 11.95
N ARG A 264 25.02 7.52 11.55
CA ARG A 264 25.59 8.52 12.48
C ARG A 264 24.50 9.41 13.10
N LYS A 265 23.57 9.92 12.30
CA LYS A 265 22.46 10.77 12.79
C LYS A 265 21.49 9.99 13.69
N VAL A 266 21.13 8.77 13.30
CA VAL A 266 20.24 7.88 14.08
C VAL A 266 20.92 7.46 15.40
N GLY A 267 22.20 7.11 15.36
CA GLY A 267 22.98 6.78 16.55
C GLY A 267 23.03 7.94 17.54
N PHE A 268 23.29 9.16 17.07
CA PHE A 268 23.28 10.36 17.92
C PHE A 268 21.89 10.64 18.52
N ALA A 269 20.83 10.57 17.71
CA ALA A 269 19.46 10.79 18.19
C ALA A 269 19.02 9.73 19.21
N SER A 270 19.38 8.47 19.00
CA SER A 270 19.13 7.38 19.94
C SER A 270 19.88 7.59 21.26
N GLY A 271 21.17 7.95 21.20
CA GLY A 271 21.95 8.29 22.38
C GLY A 271 21.35 9.44 23.19
N LEU A 272 20.85 10.48 22.51
CA LEU A 272 20.17 11.61 23.15
C LEU A 272 18.86 11.18 23.84
N LEU A 273 18.06 10.31 23.21
CA LEU A 273 16.85 9.76 23.81
C LEU A 273 17.15 8.95 25.08
N PHE A 274 18.16 8.08 25.05
CA PHE A 274 18.56 7.31 26.23
C PHE A 274 19.14 8.22 27.33
N ALA A 275 20.00 9.18 26.97
CA ALA A 275 20.60 10.10 27.93
C ALA A 275 19.53 10.97 28.62
N SER A 276 18.62 11.58 27.85
CA SER A 276 17.52 12.39 28.41
C SER A 276 16.60 11.60 29.33
N SER A 277 16.27 10.35 28.97
CA SER A 277 15.45 9.46 29.80
C SER A 277 16.13 9.10 31.13
N ASN A 278 17.43 8.79 31.09
CA ASN A 278 18.20 8.48 32.31
C ASN A 278 18.40 9.73 33.18
N ILE A 279 18.67 10.89 32.60
CA ILE A 279 18.80 12.16 33.33
C ILE A 279 17.49 12.48 34.07
N MET A 280 16.34 12.30 33.42
CA MET A 280 15.02 12.51 34.05
C MET A 280 14.83 11.59 35.26
N VAL A 281 15.14 10.30 35.12
CA VAL A 281 15.07 9.32 36.22
C VAL A 281 16.05 9.70 37.35
N SER A 282 17.28 10.10 37.03
CA SER A 282 18.26 10.55 38.03
C SER A 282 17.80 11.78 38.82
N PHE A 283 17.18 12.76 38.15
CA PHE A 283 16.57 13.91 38.85
C PHE A 283 15.42 13.48 39.77
N GLY A 284 14.62 12.49 39.36
CA GLY A 284 13.57 11.93 40.20
C GLY A 284 14.13 11.28 41.46
N PHE A 285 15.24 10.56 41.35
CA PHE A 285 15.93 9.97 42.51
C PHE A 285 16.51 11.04 43.43
N LEU A 286 17.12 12.09 42.88
CA LEU A 286 17.67 13.19 43.69
C LEU A 286 16.59 13.93 44.47
N TYR A 287 15.49 14.30 43.81
CA TYR A 287 14.39 14.99 44.47
C TYR A 287 13.63 14.08 45.43
N GLY A 288 13.30 12.85 45.01
CA GLY A 288 12.63 11.87 45.85
C GLY A 288 13.45 11.50 47.08
N GLY A 289 14.77 11.33 46.93
CA GLY A 289 15.69 11.10 48.05
C GLY A 289 15.80 12.29 48.99
N TRP A 290 15.87 13.53 48.46
CA TRP A 290 15.85 14.74 49.27
C TRP A 290 14.56 14.87 50.09
N LYS A 291 13.40 14.64 49.47
CA LYS A 291 12.09 14.67 50.13
C LYS A 291 11.99 13.59 51.21
N LEU A 292 12.44 12.38 50.91
CA LEU A 292 12.48 11.29 51.89
C LEU A 292 13.34 11.63 53.11
N ILE A 293 14.53 12.24 52.90
CA ILE A 293 15.41 12.67 54.00
C ILE A 293 14.77 13.78 54.82
N GLN A 294 14.14 14.77 54.17
CA GLN A 294 13.47 15.86 54.86
C GLN A 294 12.33 15.33 55.75
N GLU A 295 11.52 14.41 55.23
CA GLU A 295 10.39 13.85 55.96
C GLU A 295 10.85 12.94 57.12
N LEU A 296 11.98 12.24 56.95
CA LEU A 296 12.63 11.50 58.04
C LEU A 296 13.17 12.44 59.14
N GLN A 297 13.72 13.61 58.77
CA GLN A 297 14.24 14.61 59.71
C GLN A 297 13.12 15.33 60.46
N ASP A 298 12.05 15.74 59.77
CA ASP A 298 10.91 16.43 60.37
C ASP A 298 10.14 15.53 61.37
N THR A 299 10.21 14.20 61.19
CA THR A 299 9.59 13.22 62.11
C THR A 299 10.49 12.90 63.32
N GLU A 300 11.81 13.14 63.24
CA GLU A 300 12.74 12.89 64.35
C GLU A 300 12.60 13.96 65.46
N ASP A 301 12.12 15.16 65.12
CA ASP A 301 11.93 16.29 66.04
C ASP A 301 10.58 16.29 66.81
N GLN A 302 9.60 15.45 66.41
CA GLN A 302 8.30 15.33 67.08
C GLN A 302 8.08 13.90 67.58
N GLU A 303 8.39 13.69 68.87
CA GLU A 303 8.04 12.50 69.66
C GLU A 303 8.45 11.13 69.09
N GLY A 304 9.75 10.79 69.05
CA GLY A 304 10.28 9.42 69.26
C GLY A 304 9.64 8.23 68.50
N ASN A 305 8.80 8.48 67.49
CA ASN A 305 8.04 7.51 66.75
C ASN A 305 8.75 7.35 65.42
N ASN A 306 9.68 6.41 65.41
CA ASN A 306 10.50 6.16 64.25
C ASN A 306 9.59 5.67 63.11
N CYS A 307 9.42 6.45 62.04
CA CYS A 307 8.91 5.93 60.75
C CYS A 307 9.78 4.77 60.21
N ALA A 308 10.93 4.48 60.83
CA ALA A 308 11.76 3.30 60.57
C ALA A 308 11.18 1.98 61.17
N SER A 309 10.34 2.04 62.21
CA SER A 309 9.60 0.88 62.71
C SER A 309 8.20 0.89 62.11
N GLY A 310 7.98 0.06 61.08
CA GLY A 310 6.79 0.04 60.23
C GLY A 310 5.46 -0.38 60.89
N THR A 311 5.10 0.19 62.03
CA THR A 311 3.85 -0.12 62.76
C THR A 311 2.76 0.95 62.66
N ASP A 312 3.04 2.17 62.16
CA ASP A 312 2.01 3.20 61.94
C ASP A 312 1.81 3.56 60.45
N ASN A 313 0.56 3.48 60.00
CA ASN A 313 0.08 3.78 58.64
C ASN A 313 0.07 5.29 58.29
N THR A 314 0.80 6.13 59.03
CA THR A 314 0.73 7.60 58.93
C THR A 314 1.94 8.25 58.26
N CYS A 315 2.97 7.49 57.87
CA CYS A 315 4.07 8.03 57.05
C CYS A 315 3.62 8.02 55.57
N ASP A 316 3.19 9.17 55.06
CA ASP A 316 2.57 9.34 53.74
C ASP A 316 3.54 9.11 52.56
N VAL A 317 4.86 9.14 52.80
CA VAL A 317 5.90 9.00 51.77
C VAL A 317 6.81 7.80 52.03
N LYS A 318 6.53 6.68 51.34
CA LYS A 318 7.41 5.51 51.28
C LYS A 318 8.33 5.58 50.06
N GLY A 319 9.49 4.92 50.16
CA GLY A 319 10.41 4.76 49.03
C GLY A 319 9.74 4.12 47.80
N SER A 320 8.77 3.23 48.03
CA SER A 320 7.93 2.62 47.00
C SER A 320 7.09 3.65 46.24
N THR A 321 6.45 4.62 46.92
CA THR A 321 5.63 5.68 46.31
C THR A 321 6.43 6.55 45.35
N ILE A 322 7.69 6.84 45.70
CA ILE A 322 8.64 7.57 44.84
C ILE A 322 8.91 6.77 43.55
N LEU A 323 9.19 5.47 43.68
CA LEU A 323 9.45 4.59 42.53
C LEU A 323 8.21 4.45 41.63
N ILE A 324 7.00 4.34 42.21
CA ILE A 324 5.74 4.32 41.44
C ILE A 324 5.63 5.59 40.61
N ALA A 325 5.79 6.75 41.23
CA ALA A 325 5.61 8.03 40.56
C ALA A 325 6.63 8.24 39.44
N MET A 326 7.89 7.85 39.65
CA MET A 326 8.96 8.00 38.66
C MET A 326 8.85 7.03 37.49
N PHE A 327 8.72 5.72 37.76
CA PHE A 327 8.67 4.73 36.69
C PHE A 327 7.36 4.82 35.90
N SER A 328 6.24 5.12 36.55
CA SER A 328 4.96 5.32 35.85
C SER A 328 5.01 6.51 34.90
N MET A 329 5.61 7.63 35.33
CA MET A 329 5.81 8.78 34.45
C MET A 329 6.73 8.45 33.27
N ASN A 330 7.81 7.69 33.50
CA ASN A 330 8.72 7.28 32.44
C ASN A 330 8.01 6.41 31.38
N VAL A 331 7.25 5.41 31.83
CA VAL A 331 6.42 4.56 30.96
C VAL A 331 5.34 5.38 30.24
N GLY A 332 4.76 6.37 30.92
CA GLY A 332 3.79 7.30 30.35
C GLY A 332 4.38 8.15 29.23
N ALA A 333 5.56 8.74 29.47
CA ALA A 333 6.31 9.52 28.49
C ALA A 333 6.71 8.69 27.25
N GLN A 334 7.14 7.44 27.46
CA GLN A 334 7.40 6.49 26.37
C GLN A 334 6.14 6.17 25.56
N GLY A 335 5.00 5.93 26.23
CA GLY A 335 3.72 5.67 25.58
C GLY A 335 3.31 6.82 24.65
N LEU A 336 3.38 8.06 25.12
CA LEU A 336 3.10 9.24 24.29
C LEU A 336 4.11 9.42 23.15
N GLY A 337 5.40 9.16 23.40
CA GLY A 337 6.44 9.24 22.36
C GLY A 337 6.23 8.24 21.21
N LEU A 338 5.71 7.05 21.51
CA LEU A 338 5.41 6.00 20.52
C LEU A 338 4.04 6.15 19.85
N LEU A 339 3.25 7.15 20.22
CA LEU A 339 1.96 7.45 19.58
C LEU A 339 2.14 8.13 18.20
N GLU A 340 3.22 8.88 17.99
CA GLU A 340 3.47 9.61 16.73
C GLU A 340 3.53 8.71 15.50
N PRO A 341 4.28 7.58 15.48
CA PRO A 341 4.32 6.70 14.32
C PRO A 341 2.95 6.12 13.96
N CYS A 342 2.10 5.86 14.96
CA CYS A 342 0.73 5.39 14.74
C CYS A 342 -0.13 6.47 14.07
N LEU A 343 -0.05 7.73 14.53
CA LEU A 343 -0.75 8.86 13.91
C LEU A 343 -0.26 9.13 12.48
N SER A 344 1.05 9.02 12.26
CA SER A 344 1.71 9.14 10.97
C SER A 344 1.21 8.06 9.99
N ALA A 345 1.15 6.80 10.44
CA ALA A 345 0.63 5.68 9.65
C ALA A 345 -0.86 5.86 9.30
N MET A 346 -1.69 6.31 10.24
CA MET A 346 -3.10 6.62 9.95
C MET A 346 -3.24 7.76 8.94
N THR A 347 -2.37 8.76 8.99
CA THR A 347 -2.36 9.87 8.04
C THR A 347 -1.96 9.39 6.64
N ASN A 348 -0.94 8.54 6.54
CA ASN A 348 -0.53 7.92 5.27
C ASN A 348 -1.64 7.03 4.70
N ALA A 349 -2.34 6.26 5.55
CA ALA A 349 -3.50 5.46 5.13
C ALA A 349 -4.62 6.34 4.55
N ARG A 350 -4.88 7.50 5.14
CA ARG A 350 -5.87 8.47 4.61
C ARG A 350 -5.46 9.04 3.26
N GLN A 351 -4.17 9.31 3.04
CA GLN A 351 -3.64 9.77 1.75
C GLN A 351 -3.72 8.68 0.68
N SER A 352 -3.33 7.45 1.00
CA SER A 352 -3.44 6.30 0.08
C SER A 352 -4.90 5.97 -0.24
N ALA A 353 -5.79 6.03 0.76
CA ALA A 353 -7.23 5.88 0.54
C ALA A 353 -7.78 6.97 -0.40
N LYS A 354 -7.30 8.22 -0.30
CA LYS A 354 -7.70 9.29 -1.22
C LYS A 354 -7.37 8.94 -2.67
N ARG A 355 -6.14 8.49 -2.93
CA ARG A 355 -5.69 8.10 -4.27
C ARG A 355 -6.52 6.95 -4.87
N ILE A 356 -6.86 5.97 -4.03
CA ILE A 356 -7.76 4.88 -4.43
C ILE A 356 -9.15 5.45 -4.76
N LEU A 357 -9.72 6.28 -3.88
CA LEU A 357 -11.04 6.87 -4.08
C LEU A 357 -11.10 7.78 -5.30
N ASP A 358 -10.06 8.56 -5.58
CA ASP A 358 -9.99 9.40 -6.77
C ASP A 358 -10.08 8.55 -8.05
N THR A 359 -9.52 7.33 -8.03
CA THR A 359 -9.66 6.39 -9.16
C THR A 359 -11.02 5.70 -9.18
N VAL A 360 -11.58 5.37 -8.00
CA VAL A 360 -12.89 4.72 -7.86
C VAL A 360 -14.04 5.66 -8.26
N ASP A 361 -13.96 6.92 -7.87
CA ASP A 361 -14.98 7.95 -8.08
C ASP A 361 -14.84 8.60 -9.47
N ARG A 362 -13.67 8.47 -10.12
CA ARG A 362 -13.47 8.90 -11.52
C ARG A 362 -14.43 8.15 -12.43
N LYS A 363 -15.37 8.89 -13.02
CA LYS A 363 -16.19 8.41 -14.13
C LYS A 363 -15.37 8.51 -15.42
N PRO A 364 -15.07 7.40 -16.10
CA PRO A 364 -14.34 7.44 -17.37
C PRO A 364 -15.20 8.11 -18.45
N VAL A 365 -14.55 8.71 -19.45
CA VAL A 365 -15.25 9.32 -20.60
C VAL A 365 -15.99 8.25 -21.40
N ILE A 366 -15.33 7.10 -21.60
CA ILE A 366 -15.89 5.92 -22.26
C ILE A 366 -16.14 4.88 -21.18
N ASP A 367 -17.38 4.77 -20.71
CA ASP A 367 -17.75 3.83 -19.65
C ASP A 367 -18.27 2.50 -20.22
N ILE A 368 -17.57 1.42 -19.87
CA ILE A 368 -17.91 0.06 -20.32
C ILE A 368 -19.20 -0.44 -19.65
N TRP A 369 -19.56 0.09 -18.47
CA TRP A 369 -20.72 -0.36 -17.69
C TRP A 369 -21.94 0.55 -17.82
N ASP A 370 -21.90 1.53 -18.72
CA ASP A 370 -23.06 2.37 -18.99
C ASP A 370 -24.15 1.55 -19.72
N THR A 371 -25.30 1.40 -19.06
CA THR A 371 -26.48 0.70 -19.59
C THR A 371 -27.48 1.62 -20.26
N SER A 372 -27.26 2.94 -20.25
CA SER A 372 -28.16 3.93 -20.86
C SER A 372 -28.05 3.99 -22.38
N LEU A 373 -26.95 3.48 -22.95
CA LEU A 373 -26.64 3.50 -24.36
C LEU A 373 -27.41 2.43 -25.17
N LYS A 374 -27.64 2.72 -26.45
CA LYS A 374 -28.48 1.90 -27.33
C LYS A 374 -27.76 0.62 -27.77
N THR A 375 -28.54 -0.43 -28.03
CA THR A 375 -28.10 -1.63 -28.76
C THR A 375 -28.96 -1.79 -30.02
N VAL A 376 -28.34 -2.03 -31.16
CA VAL A 376 -29.04 -2.24 -32.43
C VAL A 376 -29.25 -3.74 -32.66
N ALA A 377 -30.40 -4.16 -33.17
CA ALA A 377 -30.69 -5.59 -33.36
C ALA A 377 -29.98 -6.17 -34.59
N ASN A 378 -30.00 -5.44 -35.70
CA ASN A 378 -29.42 -5.85 -36.98
C ASN A 378 -28.36 -4.83 -37.41
N ILE A 379 -27.13 -5.31 -37.60
CA ILE A 379 -26.00 -4.53 -38.10
C ILE A 379 -25.61 -5.12 -39.47
N MET A 380 -25.50 -4.28 -40.47
CA MET A 380 -24.98 -4.63 -41.81
C MET A 380 -23.46 -4.50 -41.84
N GLY A 381 -22.90 -3.53 -41.12
CA GLY A 381 -21.45 -3.36 -40.94
C GLY A 381 -20.85 -2.23 -41.79
N GLU A 382 -21.65 -1.23 -42.17
CA GLU A 382 -21.18 -0.01 -42.82
C GLU A 382 -20.46 0.89 -41.79
N ILE A 383 -19.26 1.38 -42.13
CA ILE A 383 -18.46 2.25 -41.29
C ILE A 383 -18.21 3.57 -42.02
N ILE A 384 -18.50 4.69 -41.36
CA ILE A 384 -18.30 6.03 -41.92
C ILE A 384 -17.49 6.89 -40.93
N PHE A 385 -16.38 7.43 -41.39
CA PHE A 385 -15.64 8.51 -40.75
C PHE A 385 -16.06 9.83 -41.40
N GLU A 386 -16.49 10.79 -40.59
CA GLU A 386 -16.84 12.13 -41.07
C GLU A 386 -16.01 13.20 -40.35
N ALA A 387 -15.15 13.88 -41.13
CA ALA A 387 -14.30 14.99 -40.73
C ALA A 387 -13.56 14.75 -39.39
N VAL A 388 -12.97 13.56 -39.24
CA VAL A 388 -12.39 13.13 -37.96
C VAL A 388 -11.07 13.84 -37.68
N GLU A 389 -11.02 14.54 -36.56
CA GLU A 389 -9.82 15.14 -35.98
C GLU A 389 -9.46 14.41 -34.68
N PHE A 390 -8.20 13.95 -34.53
CA PHE A 390 -7.79 13.18 -33.36
C PHE A 390 -6.32 13.40 -32.99
N ALA A 391 -6.06 13.45 -31.67
CA ALA A 391 -4.75 13.38 -31.04
C ALA A 391 -4.82 12.45 -29.82
N TYR A 392 -3.73 11.75 -29.51
CA TYR A 392 -3.66 10.88 -28.33
C TYR A 392 -3.59 11.71 -27.04
N PRO A 393 -4.26 11.27 -25.95
CA PRO A 393 -4.22 11.98 -24.66
C PRO A 393 -2.81 12.19 -24.08
N SER A 394 -1.89 11.27 -24.39
CA SER A 394 -0.48 11.36 -23.97
C SER A 394 0.32 12.43 -24.71
N ARG A 395 -0.15 12.87 -25.88
CA ARG A 395 0.48 13.89 -26.75
C ARG A 395 -0.60 14.76 -27.42
N PRO A 396 -1.29 15.62 -26.66
CA PRO A 396 -2.42 16.41 -27.17
C PRO A 396 -2.01 17.39 -28.29
N ASP A 397 -0.74 17.84 -28.29
CA ASP A 397 -0.23 18.79 -29.29
C ASP A 397 0.09 18.14 -30.64
N ALA A 398 0.11 16.81 -30.72
CA ALA A 398 0.45 16.06 -31.93
C ALA A 398 -0.81 15.48 -32.57
N MET A 399 -1.42 16.24 -33.49
CA MET A 399 -2.56 15.79 -34.29
C MET A 399 -2.17 14.63 -35.22
N VAL A 400 -2.86 13.50 -35.09
CA VAL A 400 -2.66 12.30 -35.91
C VAL A 400 -3.62 12.27 -37.09
N CYS A 401 -4.89 12.60 -36.85
CA CYS A 401 -5.91 12.73 -37.90
C CYS A 401 -6.37 14.18 -37.97
N ASN A 402 -6.47 14.74 -39.17
CA ASN A 402 -6.90 16.13 -39.39
C ASN A 402 -7.94 16.21 -40.52
N GLY A 403 -9.21 16.00 -40.18
CA GLY A 403 -10.32 16.00 -41.14
C GLY A 403 -10.36 14.73 -42.00
N PHE A 404 -10.28 13.55 -41.38
CA PHE A 404 -10.30 12.28 -42.09
C PHE A 404 -11.73 11.84 -42.44
N ASP A 405 -11.97 11.57 -43.73
CA ASP A 405 -13.24 11.07 -44.29
C ASP A 405 -13.04 9.71 -44.98
N LEU A 406 -13.86 8.73 -44.64
CA LEU A 406 -13.81 7.39 -45.22
C LEU A 406 -15.17 6.70 -45.08
N THR A 407 -15.63 6.06 -46.16
CA THR A 407 -16.84 5.21 -46.14
C THR A 407 -16.48 3.79 -46.57
N ILE A 408 -16.81 2.81 -45.73
CA ILE A 408 -16.64 1.38 -46.00
C ILE A 408 -18.03 0.75 -46.04
N GLN A 409 -18.42 0.21 -47.20
CA GLN A 409 -19.72 -0.42 -47.39
C GLN A 409 -19.80 -1.78 -46.66
N ALA A 410 -21.01 -2.17 -46.25
CA ALA A 410 -21.25 -3.45 -45.60
C ALA A 410 -20.77 -4.63 -46.49
N GLY A 411 -19.99 -5.54 -45.90
CA GLY A 411 -19.41 -6.70 -46.61
C GLY A 411 -18.22 -6.37 -47.53
N GLN A 412 -17.80 -5.11 -47.62
CA GLN A 412 -16.62 -4.72 -48.37
C GLN A 412 -15.34 -4.96 -47.57
N THR A 413 -14.31 -5.47 -48.23
CA THR A 413 -12.94 -5.46 -47.68
C THR A 413 -12.24 -4.17 -48.08
N ALA A 414 -11.87 -3.35 -47.11
CA ALA A 414 -11.08 -2.14 -47.30
C ALA A 414 -9.66 -2.33 -46.76
N ALA A 415 -8.66 -1.74 -47.42
CA ALA A 415 -7.28 -1.77 -46.99
C ALA A 415 -6.74 -0.34 -46.82
N LEU A 416 -6.26 -0.01 -45.62
CA LEU A 416 -5.63 1.28 -45.31
C LEU A 416 -4.12 1.16 -45.54
N VAL A 417 -3.62 1.85 -46.57
CA VAL A 417 -2.19 1.88 -46.91
C VAL A 417 -1.60 3.27 -46.68
N GLY A 418 -0.37 3.32 -46.20
CA GLY A 418 0.32 4.58 -45.94
C GLY A 418 1.63 4.40 -45.17
N GLN A 419 2.43 5.45 -45.13
CA GLN A 419 3.72 5.46 -44.41
C GLN A 419 3.54 5.16 -42.92
N SER A 420 4.61 4.70 -42.25
CA SER A 420 4.57 4.50 -40.80
C SER A 420 4.22 5.81 -40.08
N GLY A 421 3.35 5.75 -39.07
CA GLY A 421 2.90 6.91 -38.32
C GLY A 421 1.77 7.75 -38.95
N CYS A 422 1.23 7.37 -40.10
CA CYS A 422 0.13 8.13 -40.74
C CYS A 422 -1.28 7.88 -40.14
N GLY A 423 -1.39 7.22 -38.98
CA GLY A 423 -2.66 7.00 -38.28
C GLY A 423 -3.48 5.76 -38.69
N LYS A 424 -2.89 4.77 -39.36
CA LYS A 424 -3.59 3.52 -39.77
C LYS A 424 -4.22 2.78 -38.57
N SER A 425 -3.38 2.41 -37.59
CA SER A 425 -3.83 1.76 -36.36
C SER A 425 -4.73 2.67 -35.52
N THR A 426 -4.57 3.99 -35.62
CA THR A 426 -5.46 4.96 -34.97
C THR A 426 -6.89 4.87 -35.51
N GLY A 427 -7.07 4.71 -36.82
CA GLY A 427 -8.40 4.48 -37.41
C GLY A 427 -9.07 3.22 -36.85
N ILE A 428 -8.31 2.13 -36.69
CA ILE A 428 -8.77 0.87 -36.08
C ILE A 428 -9.19 1.09 -34.62
N GLN A 429 -8.37 1.80 -33.83
CA GLN A 429 -8.64 2.10 -32.42
C GLN A 429 -9.88 2.99 -32.23
N LEU A 430 -10.18 3.88 -33.19
CA LEU A 430 -11.40 4.69 -33.19
C LEU A 430 -12.65 3.87 -33.50
N ILE A 431 -12.57 2.86 -34.39
CA ILE A 431 -13.68 1.93 -34.67
C ILE A 431 -14.01 1.08 -33.43
N GLU A 432 -13.00 0.63 -32.69
CA GLU A 432 -13.20 -0.10 -31.42
C GLU A 432 -13.65 0.79 -30.25
N ARG A 433 -13.71 2.11 -30.51
CA ARG A 433 -14.00 3.14 -29.52
C ARG A 433 -13.11 2.97 -28.28
N PHE A 434 -11.81 2.84 -28.51
CA PHE A 434 -10.80 2.99 -27.46
C PHE A 434 -10.56 4.47 -27.13
N TYR A 435 -10.78 5.33 -28.11
CA TYR A 435 -10.78 6.78 -27.98
C TYR A 435 -12.00 7.35 -28.69
N ASP A 436 -12.49 8.49 -28.22
CA ASP A 436 -13.45 9.32 -28.95
C ASP A 436 -12.67 10.40 -29.72
N PRO A 437 -13.07 10.77 -30.95
CA PRO A 437 -12.39 11.80 -31.72
C PRO A 437 -12.64 13.19 -31.13
N LEU A 438 -11.68 14.11 -31.31
CA LEU A 438 -11.75 15.49 -30.81
C LEU A 438 -12.81 16.29 -31.57
N LYS A 439 -12.84 16.14 -32.90
CA LYS A 439 -13.92 16.64 -33.78
C LYS A 439 -14.29 15.57 -34.81
N GLY A 440 -15.46 15.77 -35.43
CA GLY A 440 -16.05 14.80 -36.34
C GLY A 440 -16.75 13.66 -35.60
N ARG A 441 -17.13 12.62 -36.35
CA ARG A 441 -17.84 11.44 -35.82
C ARG A 441 -17.48 10.17 -36.58
N VAL A 442 -17.63 9.04 -35.90
CA VAL A 442 -17.50 7.70 -36.48
C VAL A 442 -18.85 7.02 -36.33
N LEU A 443 -19.39 6.53 -37.44
CA LEU A 443 -20.73 5.95 -37.53
C LEU A 443 -20.62 4.47 -37.87
N LEU A 444 -21.48 3.66 -37.25
CA LEU A 444 -21.72 2.26 -37.61
C LEU A 444 -23.19 2.16 -38.06
N ASP A 445 -23.42 1.81 -39.33
CA ASP A 445 -24.75 1.80 -39.97
C ASP A 445 -25.56 3.09 -39.73
N GLY A 446 -24.88 4.24 -39.83
CA GLY A 446 -25.49 5.57 -39.64
C GLY A 446 -25.72 5.98 -38.18
N VAL A 447 -25.37 5.16 -37.19
CA VAL A 447 -25.45 5.50 -35.75
C VAL A 447 -24.07 5.84 -35.22
N ASP A 448 -23.94 6.96 -34.50
CA ASP A 448 -22.67 7.36 -33.90
C ASP A 448 -22.22 6.33 -32.85
N LEU A 449 -20.95 5.92 -32.92
CA LEU A 449 -20.34 5.02 -31.94
C LEU A 449 -20.52 5.50 -30.50
N ARG A 450 -20.65 6.81 -30.28
CA ARG A 450 -20.90 7.42 -28.96
C ARG A 450 -22.23 7.02 -28.32
N GLU A 451 -23.25 6.79 -29.14
CA GLU A 451 -24.59 6.41 -28.69
C GLU A 451 -24.75 4.91 -28.42
N LEU A 452 -23.80 4.10 -28.89
CA LEU A 452 -23.84 2.65 -28.81
C LEU A 452 -23.21 2.13 -27.51
N LYS A 453 -23.80 1.09 -26.93
CA LYS A 453 -23.24 0.41 -25.76
C LYS A 453 -21.88 -0.21 -26.11
N VAL A 454 -20.82 0.20 -25.42
CA VAL A 454 -19.43 -0.20 -25.69
C VAL A 454 -19.23 -1.71 -25.66
N GLN A 455 -19.79 -2.41 -24.67
CA GLN A 455 -19.71 -3.88 -24.57
C GLN A 455 -20.31 -4.56 -25.80
N TRP A 456 -21.46 -4.06 -26.28
CA TRP A 456 -22.15 -4.61 -27.43
C TRP A 456 -21.39 -4.30 -28.73
N LEU A 457 -20.89 -3.06 -28.89
CA LEU A 457 -20.05 -2.67 -30.03
C LEU A 457 -18.83 -3.59 -30.12
N ARG A 458 -18.10 -3.73 -29.00
CA ARG A 458 -16.94 -4.60 -28.91
C ARG A 458 -17.30 -6.08 -28.95
N GLN A 459 -18.55 -6.51 -28.88
CA GLN A 459 -18.94 -7.90 -29.19
C GLN A 459 -19.09 -8.12 -30.71
N LYS A 460 -19.41 -7.07 -31.47
CA LYS A 460 -19.67 -7.13 -32.91
C LYS A 460 -18.44 -6.82 -33.76
N VAL A 461 -17.44 -6.18 -33.17
CA VAL A 461 -16.12 -5.92 -33.77
C VAL A 461 -15.09 -6.89 -33.22
N ALA A 462 -14.21 -7.46 -34.06
CA ALA A 462 -13.05 -8.21 -33.60
C ALA A 462 -11.75 -7.63 -34.15
N LEU A 463 -10.74 -7.50 -33.28
CA LEU A 463 -9.40 -7.07 -33.63
C LEU A 463 -8.42 -8.25 -33.60
N VAL A 464 -7.60 -8.35 -34.64
CA VAL A 464 -6.33 -9.08 -34.63
C VAL A 464 -5.21 -8.06 -34.74
N GLY A 465 -4.51 -7.82 -33.63
CA GLY A 465 -3.42 -6.85 -33.56
C GLY A 465 -2.10 -7.38 -34.10
N GLN A 466 -1.16 -6.46 -34.34
CA GLN A 466 0.18 -6.71 -34.88
C GLN A 466 0.97 -7.70 -34.01
N GLU A 467 1.01 -7.47 -32.69
CA GLU A 467 1.62 -8.39 -31.72
C GLU A 467 0.53 -9.18 -30.97
N PRO A 468 0.28 -10.45 -31.32
CA PRO A 468 -0.75 -11.24 -30.68
C PRO A 468 -0.38 -11.59 -29.24
N VAL A 469 -1.07 -10.98 -28.28
CA VAL A 469 -0.94 -11.30 -26.85
C VAL A 469 -1.94 -12.39 -26.46
N LEU A 470 -1.40 -13.47 -25.87
CA LEU A 470 -2.15 -14.55 -25.24
C LEU A 470 -2.09 -14.42 -23.73
N PHE A 471 -3.18 -14.77 -23.06
CA PHE A 471 -3.23 -14.86 -21.60
C PHE A 471 -2.56 -16.15 -21.14
N SER A 472 -1.98 -16.14 -19.93
CA SER A 472 -1.51 -17.37 -19.30
C SER A 472 -2.68 -18.34 -19.10
N GLY A 473 -2.48 -19.62 -19.43
CA GLY A 473 -3.54 -20.62 -19.47
C GLY A 473 -3.44 -21.51 -20.71
N THR A 474 -4.47 -22.29 -20.97
CA THR A 474 -4.45 -23.25 -22.09
C THR A 474 -4.75 -22.59 -23.44
N ILE A 475 -4.41 -23.28 -24.54
CA ILE A 475 -4.84 -22.89 -25.89
C ILE A 475 -6.37 -22.82 -25.97
N ARG A 476 -7.07 -23.81 -25.37
CA ARG A 476 -8.54 -23.84 -25.29
C ARG A 476 -9.09 -22.55 -24.67
N GLU A 477 -8.59 -22.18 -23.50
CA GLU A 477 -9.06 -20.99 -22.77
C GLU A 477 -8.81 -19.71 -23.57
N ASN A 478 -7.65 -19.58 -24.20
CA ASN A 478 -7.34 -18.42 -25.02
C ASN A 478 -8.28 -18.25 -26.20
N ILE A 479 -8.66 -19.33 -26.89
CA ILE A 479 -9.65 -19.28 -27.97
C ILE A 479 -11.04 -18.99 -27.38
N ALA A 480 -11.45 -19.71 -26.33
CA ALA A 480 -12.76 -19.57 -25.69
C ALA A 480 -13.01 -18.15 -25.13
N ASN A 481 -11.97 -17.43 -24.71
CA ASN A 481 -12.06 -16.03 -24.26
C ASN A 481 -12.65 -15.07 -25.32
N GLY A 482 -12.66 -15.45 -26.60
CA GLY A 482 -13.36 -14.70 -27.65
C GLY A 482 -14.89 -14.68 -27.51
N LYS A 483 -15.46 -15.67 -26.80
CA LYS A 483 -16.90 -15.81 -26.52
C LYS A 483 -17.10 -16.14 -25.02
N PRO A 484 -17.04 -15.12 -24.14
CA PRO A 484 -17.07 -15.31 -22.69
C PRO A 484 -18.40 -15.85 -22.14
N GLU A 485 -19.48 -15.85 -22.94
CA GLU A 485 -20.79 -16.42 -22.56
C GLU A 485 -20.81 -17.95 -22.55
N GLY A 486 -19.69 -18.60 -22.93
CA GLY A 486 -19.51 -20.05 -22.88
C GLY A 486 -19.31 -20.63 -24.28
N ALA A 487 -18.06 -20.79 -24.70
CA ALA A 487 -17.70 -21.49 -25.93
C ALA A 487 -17.67 -23.00 -25.73
N THR A 488 -18.31 -23.76 -26.62
CA THR A 488 -18.20 -25.23 -26.61
C THR A 488 -16.87 -25.67 -27.20
N MET A 489 -16.43 -26.88 -26.87
CA MET A 489 -15.19 -27.42 -27.43
C MET A 489 -15.25 -27.53 -28.96
N ASP A 490 -16.41 -27.86 -29.52
CA ASP A 490 -16.62 -27.96 -30.97
C ASP A 490 -16.44 -26.59 -31.65
N GLU A 491 -17.02 -25.52 -31.08
CA GLU A 491 -16.81 -24.15 -31.57
C GLU A 491 -15.33 -23.74 -31.52
N VAL A 492 -14.62 -24.12 -30.45
CA VAL A 492 -13.17 -23.88 -30.31
C VAL A 492 -12.38 -24.63 -31.37
N GLN A 493 -12.74 -25.89 -31.66
CA GLN A 493 -12.07 -26.68 -32.70
C GLN A 493 -12.34 -26.12 -34.08
N ASP A 494 -13.57 -25.74 -34.38
CA ASP A 494 -13.95 -25.21 -35.70
C ASP A 494 -13.31 -23.84 -35.96
N ALA A 495 -13.30 -22.95 -34.97
CA ALA A 495 -12.56 -21.68 -35.05
C ALA A 495 -11.06 -21.92 -35.26
N ALA A 496 -10.47 -22.91 -34.58
CA ALA A 496 -9.07 -23.28 -34.76
C ALA A 496 -8.79 -23.90 -36.14
N LYS A 497 -9.72 -24.65 -36.73
CA LYS A 497 -9.59 -25.17 -38.10
C LYS A 497 -9.63 -24.03 -39.11
N MET A 498 -10.57 -23.09 -38.96
CA MET A 498 -10.68 -21.91 -39.83
C MET A 498 -9.43 -21.03 -39.77
N ALA A 499 -8.81 -20.89 -38.60
CA ALA A 499 -7.55 -20.16 -38.43
C ALA A 499 -6.29 -20.97 -38.79
N ASN A 500 -6.43 -22.18 -39.35
CA ASN A 500 -5.33 -23.10 -39.64
C ASN A 500 -4.41 -23.37 -38.42
N ALA A 501 -5.01 -23.39 -37.24
CA ALA A 501 -4.34 -23.65 -35.96
C ALA A 501 -4.48 -25.11 -35.51
N HIS A 502 -5.59 -25.77 -35.83
CA HIS A 502 -5.91 -27.12 -35.38
C HIS A 502 -4.76 -28.12 -35.60
N SER A 503 -4.16 -28.11 -36.79
CA SER A 503 -3.12 -29.08 -37.18
C SER A 503 -1.88 -29.05 -36.29
N PHE A 504 -1.41 -27.86 -35.88
CA PHE A 504 -0.26 -27.76 -34.97
C PHE A 504 -0.66 -27.95 -33.51
N VAL A 505 -1.89 -27.54 -33.15
CA VAL A 505 -2.39 -27.74 -31.79
C VAL A 505 -2.44 -29.24 -31.46
N MET A 506 -2.87 -30.08 -32.40
CA MET A 506 -2.91 -31.54 -32.27
C MET A 506 -1.53 -32.21 -32.26
N GLN A 507 -0.44 -31.47 -32.54
CA GLN A 507 0.93 -31.99 -32.44
C GLN A 507 1.51 -31.82 -31.04
N PHE A 508 0.91 -30.99 -30.18
CA PHE A 508 1.32 -30.89 -28.78
C PHE A 508 0.89 -32.12 -27.99
N SER A 509 1.65 -32.47 -26.95
CA SER A 509 1.35 -33.62 -26.08
C SER A 509 0.00 -33.51 -25.37
N LEU A 510 -0.43 -32.29 -25.06
CA LEU A 510 -1.70 -32.00 -24.37
C LEU A 510 -2.77 -31.40 -25.30
N ASN A 511 -2.54 -31.38 -26.62
CA ASN A 511 -3.45 -30.81 -27.61
C ASN A 511 -3.92 -29.38 -27.22
N TYR A 512 -5.22 -29.19 -27.05
CA TYR A 512 -5.84 -27.91 -26.66
C TYR A 512 -5.63 -27.53 -25.19
N ASP A 513 -5.30 -28.49 -24.34
CA ASP A 513 -5.01 -28.28 -22.92
C ASP A 513 -3.54 -27.92 -22.69
N GLN A 514 -2.75 -27.76 -23.78
CA GLN A 514 -1.39 -27.26 -23.70
C GLN A 514 -1.37 -25.83 -23.15
N ASP A 515 -0.56 -25.60 -22.13
CA ASP A 515 -0.30 -24.27 -21.58
C ASP A 515 0.55 -23.46 -22.56
N VAL A 516 0.17 -22.20 -22.81
CA VAL A 516 0.90 -21.29 -23.70
C VAL A 516 2.02 -20.54 -22.98
N GLY A 517 2.05 -20.57 -21.64
CA GLY A 517 2.98 -19.83 -20.81
C GLY A 517 2.70 -18.32 -20.76
N ALA A 518 3.48 -17.59 -19.94
CA ALA A 518 3.30 -16.15 -19.76
C ALA A 518 3.44 -15.39 -21.09
N ARG A 519 2.41 -14.64 -21.49
CA ARG A 519 2.34 -13.95 -22.80
C ARG A 519 2.61 -14.86 -24.01
N GLY A 520 2.27 -16.15 -23.89
CA GLY A 520 2.47 -17.14 -24.93
C GLY A 520 3.93 -17.53 -25.16
N SER A 521 4.85 -17.35 -24.21
CA SER A 521 6.29 -17.57 -24.40
C SER A 521 6.68 -18.95 -24.97
N GLN A 522 5.82 -19.95 -24.86
CA GLN A 522 6.07 -21.32 -25.37
C GLN A 522 5.70 -21.52 -26.84
N LEU A 523 5.13 -20.50 -27.50
CA LEU A 523 4.66 -20.57 -28.88
C LEU A 523 5.48 -19.66 -29.80
N SER A 524 5.64 -20.08 -31.07
CA SER A 524 6.22 -19.22 -32.10
C SER A 524 5.29 -18.05 -32.44
N GLY A 525 5.82 -16.96 -33.00
CA GLY A 525 5.02 -15.78 -33.37
C GLY A 525 3.83 -16.14 -34.27
N GLY A 526 4.06 -16.95 -35.31
CA GLY A 526 3.00 -17.40 -36.23
C GLY A 526 1.99 -18.37 -35.60
N GLN A 527 2.36 -19.11 -34.53
CA GLN A 527 1.41 -19.90 -33.76
C GLN A 527 0.52 -18.99 -32.89
N LYS A 528 1.11 -18.00 -32.21
CA LYS A 528 0.36 -17.02 -31.43
C LYS A 528 -0.66 -16.27 -32.29
N GLN A 529 -0.25 -15.87 -33.49
CA GLN A 529 -1.09 -15.14 -34.42
C GLN A 529 -2.29 -15.96 -34.87
N ARG A 530 -2.09 -17.23 -35.22
CA ARG A 530 -3.18 -18.14 -35.59
C ARG A 530 -4.15 -18.41 -34.44
N ILE A 531 -3.67 -18.50 -33.20
CA ILE A 531 -4.55 -18.61 -32.02
C ILE A 531 -5.33 -17.30 -31.81
N ALA A 532 -4.70 -16.13 -32.00
CA ALA A 532 -5.38 -14.85 -31.91
C ALA A 532 -6.46 -14.68 -33.00
N ILE A 533 -6.21 -15.17 -34.22
CA ILE A 533 -7.20 -15.23 -35.30
C ILE A 533 -8.35 -16.16 -34.91
N ALA A 534 -8.08 -17.36 -34.39
CA ALA A 534 -9.13 -18.26 -33.90
C ALA A 534 -10.00 -17.60 -32.81
N ARG A 535 -9.37 -16.87 -31.88
CA ARG A 535 -10.05 -16.08 -30.84
C ARG A 535 -10.92 -14.95 -31.41
N ALA A 536 -10.54 -14.37 -32.54
CA ALA A 536 -11.37 -13.38 -33.24
C ALA A 536 -12.54 -14.05 -34.00
N ILE A 537 -12.31 -15.21 -34.63
CA ILE A 537 -13.30 -15.94 -35.43
C ILE A 537 -14.44 -16.50 -34.56
N ILE A 538 -14.13 -17.10 -33.40
CA ILE A 538 -15.15 -17.73 -32.53
C ILE A 538 -16.23 -16.76 -32.06
N LYS A 539 -15.91 -15.46 -32.04
CA LYS A 539 -16.83 -14.38 -31.70
C LYS A 539 -17.90 -14.14 -32.76
N ASN A 540 -17.66 -14.61 -33.99
CA ASN A 540 -18.48 -14.37 -35.18
C ASN A 540 -18.80 -12.87 -35.38
N PRO A 541 -17.78 -12.01 -35.55
CA PRO A 541 -17.95 -10.57 -35.61
C PRO A 541 -18.57 -10.12 -36.95
N THR A 542 -19.35 -9.03 -36.92
CA THR A 542 -19.86 -8.36 -38.13
C THR A 542 -18.76 -7.53 -38.80
N VAL A 543 -17.84 -6.97 -38.00
CA VAL A 543 -16.69 -6.18 -38.46
C VAL A 543 -15.41 -6.85 -37.99
N LEU A 544 -14.53 -7.20 -38.92
CA LEU A 544 -13.21 -7.77 -38.63
C LEU A 544 -12.12 -6.74 -38.94
N LEU A 545 -11.30 -6.43 -37.95
CA LEU A 545 -10.17 -5.51 -38.03
C LEU A 545 -8.87 -6.31 -37.96
N LEU A 546 -8.01 -6.15 -38.98
CA LEU A 546 -6.71 -6.79 -39.07
C LEU A 546 -5.64 -5.71 -39.10
N ASP A 547 -4.91 -5.54 -38.00
CA ASP A 547 -3.82 -4.56 -37.90
C ASP A 547 -2.48 -5.29 -38.06
N GLU A 548 -1.89 -5.18 -39.25
CA GLU A 548 -0.61 -5.83 -39.60
C GLU A 548 -0.56 -7.32 -39.21
N ALA A 549 -1.65 -8.04 -39.41
CA ALA A 549 -1.82 -9.44 -38.98
C ALA A 549 -1.04 -10.47 -39.82
N CYS A 550 -0.19 -10.04 -40.76
CA CYS A 550 0.75 -10.83 -41.56
C CYS A 550 1.90 -9.89 -42.01
N PRO A 551 2.80 -9.47 -41.11
CA PRO A 551 3.86 -8.53 -41.45
C PRO A 551 4.99 -9.17 -42.27
#